data_AF-A0A158I7F0-F1
#
_entry.id   AF-A0A158I7F0-F1
#
_cell.length_a   1.000
_cell.length_b   1.000
_cell.length_c   1.000
_cell.angle_alpha   90.00
_cell.angle_beta   90.00
_cell.angle_gamma   90.00
#
_symmetry.space_group_name_H-M   'P 1'
#
loop_
_entity.id
_entity.type
_entity.pdbx_description
1 polymer ?
#
loop_
_entity_poly.entity_id
_entity_poly.type
_entity_poly.pdbx_seq_one_letter_code
_entity_poly.pdbx_strand_id
1 'polypeptide(L)'
;MPPRFIEAGNEISLALLDIEFDVFEKYKTDEGRIQARRDVHERVRQKYGLASTREAVRCREISALVANRPLMMHLFDYDELKAIVMLRAKPTLVDQFIAAKRKMASFGLPDILGLALRAKERHDWGWD
;
A
#
# COMPACT_ATOMS: atom_id res chain seq x y z
N MET A 1 -7.94 -6.99 15.94
CA MET A 1 -6.60 -6.40 15.77
C MET A 1 -6.37 -6.19 14.29
N PRO A 2 -5.90 -5.01 13.83
CA PRO A 2 -5.57 -4.82 12.42
C PRO A 2 -4.51 -5.84 11.99
N PRO A 3 -4.52 -6.28 10.72
CA PRO A 3 -3.43 -7.10 10.22
C PRO A 3 -2.08 -6.39 10.39
N ARG A 4 -1.02 -7.12 10.73
CA ARG A 4 0.32 -6.55 10.99
C ARG A 4 0.84 -5.64 9.87
N PHE A 5 0.49 -5.92 8.62
CA PHE A 5 0.87 -5.08 7.48
C PHE A 5 0.18 -3.70 7.47
N ILE A 6 -1.03 -3.58 8.02
CA ILE A 6 -1.72 -2.30 8.18
C ILE A 6 -1.05 -1.46 9.28
N GLU A 7 -0.69 -2.09 10.40
CA GLU A 7 0.03 -1.43 11.48
C GLU A 7 1.38 -0.88 10.99
N ALA A 8 2.14 -1.71 10.26
CA ALA A 8 3.38 -1.28 9.61
C ALA A 8 3.17 -0.09 8.66
N GLY A 9 2.13 -0.15 7.81
CA GLY A 9 1.83 0.93 6.87
C GLY A 9 1.41 2.24 7.54
N ASN A 10 0.61 2.16 8.62
CA ASN A 10 0.23 3.31 9.43
C ASN A 10 1.42 3.95 10.12
N GLU A 11 2.30 3.15 10.70
CA GLU A 11 3.51 3.64 11.37
C GLU A 11 4.45 4.37 10.39
N ILE A 12 4.60 3.86 9.18
CA ILE A 12 5.34 4.56 8.11
C ILE A 12 4.64 5.87 7.77
N SER A 13 3.32 5.85 7.58
CA SER A 13 2.58 7.04 7.16
C SER A 13 2.68 8.16 8.18
N LEU A 14 2.53 7.86 9.47
CA LEU A 14 2.70 8.83 10.56
C LEU A 14 4.13 9.36 10.63
N ALA A 15 5.13 8.48 10.59
CA ALA A 15 6.53 8.91 10.64
C ALA A 15 6.96 9.75 9.43
N LEU A 16 6.37 9.53 8.26
CA LEU A 16 6.64 10.35 7.08
C LEU A 16 5.97 11.73 7.17
N LEU A 17 4.78 11.84 7.78
CA LEU A 17 4.16 13.14 8.06
C LEU A 17 5.03 13.96 9.02
N ASP A 18 5.62 13.34 10.04
CA ASP A 18 6.55 14.02 10.96
C ASP A 18 7.78 14.60 10.23
N ILE A 19 8.29 13.89 9.21
CA ILE A 19 9.40 14.36 8.37
C ILE A 19 8.95 15.46 7.40
N GLU A 20 7.73 15.37 6.86
CA GLU A 20 7.21 16.34 5.89
C GLU A 20 6.88 17.68 6.55
N PHE A 21 6.28 17.64 7.74
CA PHE A 21 5.97 18.85 8.49
C PHE A 21 7.18 19.44 9.22
N ASP A 22 8.22 18.64 9.49
CA ASP A 22 9.49 18.99 10.16
C ASP A 22 9.45 20.26 11.01
N VAL A 23 8.54 20.29 11.99
CA VAL A 23 8.26 21.47 12.81
C VAL A 23 9.49 21.91 13.63
N PHE A 24 10.46 21.02 13.79
CA PHE A 24 11.69 21.23 14.54
C PHE A 24 12.92 21.53 13.66
N GLU A 25 12.74 21.72 12.36
CA GLU A 25 13.79 21.97 11.38
C GLU A 25 14.97 20.96 11.43
N LYS A 26 14.68 19.68 11.72
CA LYS A 26 15.68 18.62 11.82
C LYS A 26 16.22 18.19 10.47
N TYR A 27 15.47 18.40 9.40
CA TYR A 27 15.75 17.95 8.03
C TYR A 27 15.73 19.13 7.07
N LYS A 28 16.71 20.04 7.24
CA LYS A 28 16.87 21.28 6.46
C LYS A 28 17.27 21.05 4.99
N THR A 29 17.84 19.91 4.66
CA THR A 29 18.29 19.57 3.31
C THR A 29 17.43 18.46 2.71
N ASP A 30 17.27 18.51 1.38
CA ASP A 30 16.56 17.46 0.64
C ASP A 30 17.23 16.09 0.82
N GLU A 31 18.56 16.04 0.87
CA GLU A 31 19.32 14.81 1.16
C GLU A 31 19.01 14.26 2.56
N GLY A 32 18.94 15.12 3.57
CA GLY A 32 18.58 14.75 4.94
C GLY A 32 17.16 14.19 5.02
N ARG A 33 16.21 14.79 4.28
CA ARG A 33 14.83 14.28 4.17
C ARG A 33 14.79 12.92 3.46
N ILE A 34 15.54 12.75 2.38
CA ILE A 34 15.63 11.47 1.66
C ILE A 34 16.17 10.37 2.58
N GLN A 35 17.24 10.65 3.32
CA GLN A 35 17.81 9.68 4.24
C GLN A 35 16.85 9.34 5.39
N ALA A 36 16.23 10.34 6.02
CA ALA A 36 15.25 10.11 7.08
C ALA A 36 14.06 9.25 6.60
N ARG A 37 13.58 9.47 5.38
CA ARG A 37 12.52 8.65 4.77
C ARG A 37 12.98 7.20 4.57
N ARG A 38 14.23 6.97 4.14
CA ARG A 38 14.79 5.62 4.00
C ARG A 38 14.89 4.93 5.35
N ASP A 39 15.35 5.63 6.38
CA ASP A 39 15.52 5.11 7.73
C ASP A 39 14.18 4.70 8.35
N VAL A 40 13.09 5.46 8.09
CA VAL A 40 11.73 5.09 8.52
C VAL A 40 11.33 3.73 7.95
N HIS A 41 11.51 3.52 6.64
CA HIS A 41 11.11 2.25 6.01
C HIS A 41 11.97 1.09 6.51
N GLU A 42 13.28 1.32 6.72
CA GLU A 42 14.18 0.30 7.24
C GLU A 42 13.87 -0.07 8.70
N ARG A 43 13.61 0.92 9.54
CA ARG A 43 13.19 0.70 10.94
C ARG A 43 11.90 -0.11 11.02
N VAL A 44 10.90 0.24 10.22
CA VAL A 44 9.63 -0.50 10.19
C VAL A 44 9.82 -1.90 9.62
N ARG A 45 10.63 -2.07 8.57
CA ARG A 45 11.00 -3.39 8.04
C ARG A 45 11.53 -4.30 9.14
N GLN A 46 12.50 -3.83 9.92
CA GLN A 46 13.09 -4.60 11.01
C GLN A 46 12.08 -4.90 12.13
N LYS A 47 11.31 -3.89 12.56
CA LYS A 47 10.33 -4.03 13.65
C LYS A 47 9.24 -5.07 13.34
N TYR A 48 8.75 -5.12 12.10
CA TYR A 48 7.67 -6.01 11.69
C TYR A 48 8.17 -7.30 11.00
N GLY A 49 9.49 -7.49 10.86
CA GLY A 49 10.07 -8.68 10.23
C GLY A 49 9.75 -8.79 8.73
N LEU A 50 9.67 -7.66 8.02
CA LEU A 50 9.37 -7.64 6.59
C LEU A 50 10.62 -8.06 5.78
N ALA A 51 10.42 -8.80 4.69
CA ALA A 51 11.49 -9.36 3.88
C ALA A 51 12.35 -8.29 3.19
N SER A 52 11.77 -7.12 2.90
CA SER A 52 12.48 -6.03 2.24
C SER A 52 11.89 -4.64 2.53
N THR A 53 12.67 -3.60 2.24
CA THR A 53 12.19 -2.21 2.30
C THR A 53 11.05 -1.98 1.29
N ARG A 54 11.05 -2.70 0.15
CA ARG A 54 9.95 -2.67 -0.81
C ARG A 54 8.65 -3.20 -0.20
N GLU A 55 8.73 -4.23 0.63
CA GLU A 55 7.56 -4.76 1.34
C GLU A 55 7.02 -3.76 2.38
N ALA A 56 7.90 -3.02 3.05
CA ALA A 56 7.49 -1.90 3.92
C ALA A 56 6.74 -0.81 3.12
N VAL A 57 7.23 -0.45 1.94
CA VAL A 57 6.53 0.48 1.03
C VAL A 57 5.15 -0.08 0.64
N ARG A 58 5.06 -1.37 0.30
CA ARG A 58 3.77 -2.01 -0.04
C ARG A 58 2.80 -1.99 1.13
N CYS A 59 3.26 -2.22 2.36
CA CYS A 59 2.43 -2.11 3.57
C CYS A 59 1.83 -0.70 3.70
N ARG A 60 2.62 0.35 3.45
CA ARG A 60 2.15 1.75 3.44
C ARG A 60 1.09 1.99 2.36
N GLU A 61 1.34 1.54 1.13
CA GLU A 61 0.40 1.69 0.02
C GLU A 61 -0.93 0.96 0.30
N ILE A 62 -0.87 -0.27 0.82
CA ILE A 62 -2.05 -1.03 1.23
C ILE A 62 -2.80 -0.28 2.32
N SER A 63 -2.10 0.26 3.33
CA SER A 63 -2.75 1.01 4.39
C SER A 63 -3.50 2.25 3.86
N ALA A 64 -2.88 3.01 2.96
CA ALA A 64 -3.52 4.14 2.30
C ALA A 64 -4.73 3.72 1.44
N LEU A 65 -4.63 2.58 0.74
CA LEU A 65 -5.72 2.02 -0.05
C LEU A 65 -6.93 1.69 0.84
N VAL A 66 -6.71 0.98 1.94
CA VAL A 66 -7.80 0.55 2.84
C VAL A 66 -8.34 1.69 3.71
N ALA A 67 -7.53 2.72 4.03
CA ALA A 67 -8.01 3.90 4.75
C ALA A 67 -9.16 4.60 4.00
N ASN A 68 -9.10 4.62 2.67
CA ASN A 68 -10.16 5.16 1.83
C ASN A 68 -11.34 4.18 1.61
N ARG A 69 -11.11 2.87 1.84
CA ARG A 69 -12.09 1.79 1.61
C ARG A 69 -11.98 0.70 2.69
N PRO A 70 -12.43 0.94 3.93
CA PRO A 70 -12.14 0.05 5.06
C PRO A 70 -12.63 -1.39 4.88
N LEU A 71 -13.72 -1.58 4.14
CA LEU A 71 -14.27 -2.90 3.82
C LEU A 71 -13.26 -3.83 3.13
N MET A 72 -12.26 -3.28 2.43
CA MET A 72 -11.27 -4.08 1.70
C MET A 72 -10.44 -4.97 2.63
N MET A 73 -10.22 -4.56 3.88
CA MET A 73 -9.52 -5.39 4.88
C MET A 73 -10.25 -6.70 5.20
N HIS A 74 -11.57 -6.74 4.97
CA HIS A 74 -12.39 -7.91 5.24
C HIS A 74 -12.70 -8.72 3.98
N LEU A 75 -12.58 -8.10 2.80
CA LEU A 75 -12.86 -8.77 1.52
C LEU A 75 -11.62 -9.40 0.90
N PHE A 76 -10.45 -8.79 1.07
CA PHE A 76 -9.24 -9.20 0.37
C PHE A 76 -8.18 -9.66 1.36
N ASP A 77 -7.48 -10.73 0.99
CA ASP A 77 -6.29 -11.16 1.72
C ASP A 77 -5.08 -10.26 1.39
N TYR A 78 -3.96 -10.54 2.04
CA TYR A 78 -2.75 -9.75 1.85
C TYR A 78 -2.21 -9.78 0.42
N ASP A 79 -2.21 -10.94 -0.24
CA ASP A 79 -1.64 -11.09 -1.59
C ASP A 79 -2.52 -10.40 -2.63
N GLU A 80 -3.83 -10.43 -2.44
CA GLU A 80 -4.79 -9.69 -3.25
C GLU A 80 -4.65 -8.17 -3.08
N LEU A 81 -4.56 -7.68 -1.83
CA LEU A 81 -4.32 -6.27 -1.55
C LEU A 81 -2.98 -5.80 -2.14
N LYS A 82 -1.94 -6.63 -2.00
CA LYS A 82 -0.61 -6.41 -2.59
C LYS A 82 -0.69 -6.34 -4.11
N ALA A 83 -1.44 -7.22 -4.76
CA ALA A 83 -1.63 -7.16 -6.20
C ALA A 83 -2.35 -5.88 -6.62
N ILE A 84 -3.42 -5.48 -5.93
CA ILE A 84 -4.17 -4.25 -6.25
C ILE A 84 -3.26 -3.01 -6.19
N VAL A 85 -2.38 -2.89 -5.18
CA VAL A 85 -1.43 -1.76 -5.11
C VAL A 85 -0.32 -1.87 -6.16
N MET A 86 0.18 -3.07 -6.45
CA MET A 86 1.18 -3.28 -7.51
C MET A 86 0.64 -2.95 -8.90
N LEU A 87 -0.65 -3.19 -9.14
CA LEU A 87 -1.35 -2.82 -10.37
C LEU A 87 -1.58 -1.32 -10.52
N ARG A 88 -1.29 -0.53 -9.47
CA ARG A 88 -1.67 0.89 -9.36
C ARG A 88 -3.12 1.11 -9.80
N ALA A 89 -4.01 0.21 -9.36
CA ALA A 89 -5.39 0.19 -9.82
C ALA A 89 -6.07 1.52 -9.50
N LYS A 90 -6.70 2.14 -10.51
CA LYS A 90 -7.47 3.36 -10.28
C LYS A 90 -8.62 3.10 -9.32
N PRO A 91 -9.09 4.14 -8.60
CA PRO A 91 -10.22 4.02 -7.68
C PRO A 91 -11.45 3.32 -8.30
N THR A 92 -11.78 3.63 -9.55
CA THR A 92 -12.89 3.05 -10.31
C THR A 92 -12.75 1.54 -10.50
N LEU A 93 -11.54 1.04 -10.78
CA LEU A 93 -11.30 -0.39 -10.93
C LEU A 93 -11.29 -1.11 -9.58
N VAL A 94 -10.77 -0.47 -8.53
CA VAL A 94 -10.86 -1.00 -7.16
C VAL A 94 -12.32 -1.19 -6.74
N ASP A 95 -13.18 -0.23 -7.06
CA ASP A 95 -14.61 -0.33 -6.77
C ASP A 95 -15.27 -1.49 -7.54
N GLN A 96 -14.82 -1.78 -8.76
CA GLN A 96 -15.24 -2.96 -9.52
C GLN A 96 -14.76 -4.26 -8.87
N PHE A 97 -13.53 -4.33 -8.38
CA PHE A 97 -13.02 -5.50 -7.65
C PHE A 97 -13.84 -5.76 -6.39
N ILE A 98 -14.15 -4.71 -5.62
CA ILE A 98 -15.02 -4.80 -4.44
C ILE A 98 -16.39 -5.34 -4.83
N ALA A 99 -17.01 -4.78 -5.87
CA ALA A 99 -18.33 -5.21 -6.33
C ALA A 99 -18.32 -6.67 -6.80
N ALA A 100 -17.26 -7.10 -7.49
CA ALA A 100 -17.09 -8.47 -7.95
C ALA A 100 -16.93 -9.44 -6.76
N LYS A 101 -16.04 -9.13 -5.80
CA LYS A 101 -15.80 -9.99 -4.63
C LYS A 101 -17.00 -10.10 -3.69
N ARG A 102 -17.81 -9.04 -3.57
CA ARG A 102 -19.08 -9.10 -2.82
C ARG A 102 -20.13 -10.00 -3.49
N LYS A 103 -20.12 -10.10 -4.81
CA LYS A 103 -21.06 -10.95 -5.57
C LYS A 103 -20.60 -12.39 -5.67
N MET A 104 -19.29 -12.61 -5.76
CA MET A 104 -18.68 -13.91 -5.98
C MET A 104 -17.54 -14.13 -5.00
N ALA A 105 -17.75 -14.98 -3.99
CA ALA A 105 -16.75 -15.25 -2.96
C ALA A 105 -15.47 -15.91 -3.51
N SER A 106 -15.58 -16.64 -4.63
CA SER A 106 -14.43 -17.23 -5.34
C SER A 106 -13.62 -16.23 -6.14
N PHE A 107 -14.08 -14.98 -6.27
CA PHE A 107 -13.30 -13.92 -6.89
C PHE A 107 -12.02 -13.69 -6.09
N GLY A 108 -10.88 -13.82 -6.75
CA GLY A 108 -9.61 -13.58 -6.07
C GLY A 108 -8.48 -13.15 -6.97
N LEU A 109 -7.24 -13.45 -6.57
CA LEU A 109 -6.04 -12.97 -7.25
C LEU A 109 -6.04 -13.22 -8.78
N PRO A 110 -6.41 -14.40 -9.31
CA PRO A 110 -6.47 -14.60 -10.76
C PRO A 110 -7.45 -13.67 -11.46
N ASP A 111 -8.60 -13.39 -10.84
CA ASP A 111 -9.63 -12.51 -11.40
C ASP A 111 -9.22 -11.04 -11.34
N ILE A 112 -8.55 -10.62 -10.26
CA ILE A 112 -7.97 -9.27 -10.12
C ILE A 112 -6.99 -9.01 -11.27
N LEU A 113 -6.07 -9.95 -11.51
CA LEU A 113 -5.10 -9.85 -12.60
C LEU A 113 -5.80 -9.87 -13.97
N GLY A 114 -6.76 -10.79 -14.15
CA GLY A 114 -7.51 -10.91 -15.41
C GLY A 114 -8.34 -9.67 -15.76
N LEU A 115 -8.99 -9.06 -14.77
CA LEU A 115 -9.74 -7.81 -14.96
C LEU A 115 -8.81 -6.63 -15.20
N ALA A 116 -7.68 -6.54 -14.49
CA ALA A 116 -6.70 -5.48 -14.71
C ALA A 116 -6.10 -5.52 -16.12
N LEU A 117 -5.82 -6.71 -16.65
CA LEU A 117 -5.35 -6.88 -18.03
C LEU A 117 -6.38 -6.45 -19.09
N ARG A 118 -7.68 -6.57 -18.77
CA ARG A 118 -8.79 -6.21 -19.69
C ARG A 118 -9.28 -4.78 -19.50
N ALA A 119 -8.90 -4.11 -18.42
CA ALA A 119 -9.28 -2.73 -18.18
C ALA A 119 -8.71 -1.85 -19.30
N LYS A 120 -9.57 -1.03 -19.92
CA LYS A 120 -9.16 -0.08 -20.98
C LYS A 120 -8.23 1.03 -20.46
N GLU A 121 -8.10 1.14 -19.14
CA GLU A 121 -7.24 2.13 -18.52
C GLU A 121 -5.79 1.65 -18.59
N ARG A 122 -4.87 2.52 -19.04
CA ARG A 122 -3.44 2.22 -18.98
C ARG A 122 -3.04 2.07 -17.52
N HIS A 123 -2.81 0.84 -17.10
CA HIS A 123 -2.13 0.53 -15.85
C HIS A 123 -0.67 0.92 -16.01
N ASP A 124 -0.18 1.77 -15.10
CA ASP A 124 1.24 2.02 -14.98
C ASP A 124 1.83 0.84 -14.22
N TRP A 125 2.29 -0.17 -14.97
CA TRP A 125 2.85 -1.40 -14.43
C TRP A 125 4.16 -1.20 -13.67
N GLY A 126 4.65 0.06 -13.57
CA GLY A 126 5.63 0.49 -12.57
C GLY A 126 6.80 -0.47 -12.42
N TRP A 127 7.50 -0.75 -13.52
CA TRP A 127 8.80 -1.41 -13.51
C TRP A 127 9.91 -0.35 -13.54
N ASP A 128 9.94 0.54 -12.55
CA ASP A 128 11.08 1.43 -12.26
C ASP A 128 11.38 1.41 -10.76
#